data_AF-A0A955WYD8-F1
#
_entry.id   AF-A0A955WYD8-F1
#
_cell.length_a   1.000
_cell.length_b   1.000
_cell.length_c   1.000
_cell.angle_alpha   90.00
_cell.angle_beta   90.00
_cell.angle_gamma   90.00
#
_symmetry.space_group_name_H-M   'P 1'
#
loop_
_entity.id
_entity.type
_entity.pdbx_description
1 polymer ?
#
loop_
_entity_poly.entity_id
_entity_poly.type
_entity_poly.pdbx_seq_one_letter_code
_entity_poly.pdbx_strand_id
1 'polypeptide(L)'
;MSDVYDLFEFKAPVSRGALLRTLVGLAEAPGTGTALAGKFLSDIGVDAFRAAEVDAPLPAEHPILRAARALPRAEAQSPAPAVPQAGPSEDRADFPFETAAAFTAAYRAGRATPSQVAEAVIAATQASDQATPPLRALLAQHADEVRQQAAASTARWQAGTPLGPLDGVPVAV
;
A
#
# COMPACT_ATOMS: atom_id res chain seq x y z
N MET A 1 -35.81 12.07 13.52
CA MET A 1 -34.33 12.17 13.47
C MET A 1 -34.01 12.87 12.17
N SER A 2 -33.56 14.12 12.26
CA SER A 2 -33.19 14.90 11.08
C SER A 2 -32.07 14.16 10.35
N ASP A 3 -32.32 13.79 9.09
CA ASP A 3 -31.39 13.14 8.15
C ASP A 3 -30.34 14.14 7.67
N VAL A 4 -29.77 14.89 8.61
CA VAL A 4 -28.78 15.93 8.38
C VAL A 4 -27.44 15.28 8.58
N TYR A 5 -26.70 15.15 7.49
CA TYR A 5 -25.34 14.67 7.49
C TYR A 5 -24.48 15.64 8.32
N ASP A 6 -24.08 15.22 9.51
CA ASP A 6 -23.37 16.07 10.48
C ASP A 6 -21.88 16.16 10.11
N LEU A 7 -21.57 17.10 9.23
CA LEU A 7 -20.20 17.44 8.87
C LEU A 7 -19.61 18.38 9.92
N PHE A 8 -18.85 17.81 10.85
CA PHE A 8 -18.05 18.61 11.78
C PHE A 8 -16.83 19.18 11.05
N GLU A 9 -16.71 20.50 11.02
CA GLU A 9 -15.51 21.18 10.54
C GLU A 9 -14.43 21.14 11.62
N PHE A 10 -13.36 20.39 11.38
CA PHE A 10 -12.21 20.35 12.28
C PHE A 10 -11.25 21.50 12.00
N LYS A 11 -10.97 22.32 13.02
CA LYS A 11 -10.04 23.46 12.92
C LYS A 11 -8.65 23.06 13.41
N ALA A 12 -7.81 22.62 12.48
CA ALA A 12 -6.40 22.32 12.76
C ALA A 12 -5.48 23.25 11.95
N PRO A 13 -4.42 23.82 12.56
CA PRO A 13 -3.48 24.67 11.84
C PRO A 13 -2.59 23.83 10.91
N VAL A 14 -2.45 24.26 9.65
CA VAL A 14 -1.47 23.67 8.71
C VAL A 14 -0.11 24.33 8.93
N SER A 15 0.90 23.55 9.31
CA SER A 15 2.27 24.06 9.51
C SER A 15 3.29 23.20 8.75
N ARG A 16 4.38 23.82 8.30
CA ARG A 16 5.45 23.18 7.52
C ARG A 16 6.80 23.78 7.90
N GLY A 17 7.89 23.08 7.62
CA GLY A 17 9.25 23.61 7.76
C GLY A 17 9.61 24.00 9.20
N ALA A 18 10.20 25.18 9.38
CA ALA A 18 10.67 25.66 10.68
C ALA A 18 9.53 25.83 11.70
N LEU A 19 8.38 26.34 11.27
CA LEU A 19 7.21 26.51 12.14
C LEU A 19 6.74 25.17 12.72
N LEU A 20 6.70 24.12 11.90
CA LEU A 20 6.35 22.77 12.36
C LEU A 20 7.33 22.28 13.42
N ARG A 21 8.64 22.46 13.21
CA ARG A 21 9.66 22.04 14.20
C ARG A 21 9.51 22.77 15.53
N THR A 22 9.23 24.07 15.50
CA THR A 22 8.99 24.86 16.72
C THR A 22 7.74 24.37 17.46
N LEU A 23 6.65 24.11 16.74
CA LEU A 23 5.42 23.59 17.34
C LEU A 23 5.61 22.20 17.96
N VAL A 24 6.38 21.33 17.32
CA VAL A 24 6.73 20.01 17.88
C VAL A 24 7.53 20.17 19.17
N GLY A 25 8.55 21.04 19.19
CA GLY A 25 9.32 21.29 20.41
C GLY A 25 8.48 21.84 21.56
N LEU A 26 7.50 22.71 21.27
CA LEU A 26 6.54 23.20 22.27
C LEU A 26 5.59 22.10 22.77
N ALA A 27 5.19 21.18 21.89
CA ALA A 27 4.32 20.05 22.21
C ALA A 27 5.03 18.99 23.07
N GLU A 28 6.34 18.83 22.91
CA GLU A 28 7.16 17.88 23.70
C GLU A 28 7.60 18.45 25.06
N ALA A 29 7.56 19.76 25.25
CA ALA A 29 7.98 20.40 26.49
C ALA A 29 6.98 20.18 27.64
N PRO A 30 7.45 19.89 28.88
CA PRO A 30 6.59 19.71 30.05
C PRO A 30 5.70 20.93 30.30
N GLY A 31 4.42 20.70 30.60
CA GLY A 31 3.43 21.77 30.86
C GLY A 31 2.84 22.38 29.59
N THR A 32 3.66 22.98 28.72
CA THR A 32 3.18 23.55 27.44
C THR A 32 2.56 22.48 26.55
N GLY A 33 3.16 21.29 26.49
CA GLY A 33 2.65 20.15 25.73
C GLY A 33 1.28 19.70 26.19
N THR A 34 1.04 19.62 27.50
CA THR A 34 -0.26 19.21 28.06
C THR A 34 -1.37 20.21 27.77
N ALA A 35 -1.08 21.52 27.86
CA ALA A 35 -2.06 22.56 27.54
C ALA A 35 -2.37 22.61 26.04
N LEU A 36 -1.34 22.48 25.20
CA LEU A 36 -1.48 22.46 23.75
C LEU A 36 -2.26 21.23 23.27
N ALA A 37 -1.94 20.04 23.79
CA ALA A 37 -2.68 18.82 23.50
C ALA A 37 -4.13 18.91 23.96
N GLY A 38 -4.39 19.47 25.15
CA GLY A 38 -5.74 19.69 25.65
C GLY A 38 -6.57 20.58 24.71
N LYS A 39 -6.01 21.71 24.26
CA LYS A 39 -6.65 22.59 23.28
C LYS A 39 -6.94 21.85 21.96
N PHE A 40 -5.95 21.14 21.40
CA PHE A 40 -6.16 20.44 20.13
C PHE A 40 -7.22 19.35 20.23
N LEU A 41 -7.24 18.57 21.31
CA LEU A 41 -8.26 17.55 21.54
C LEU A 41 -9.67 18.16 21.62
N SER A 42 -9.84 19.32 22.26
CA SER A 42 -11.11 20.05 22.25
C SER A 42 -11.45 20.66 20.89
N ASP A 43 -10.48 21.23 20.17
CA ASP A 43 -10.71 21.78 18.82
C ASP A 43 -11.18 20.70 17.82
N ILE A 44 -10.78 19.44 18.03
CA ILE A 44 -11.24 18.29 17.22
C ILE A 44 -12.41 17.52 17.86
N GLY A 45 -13.03 18.05 18.92
CA GLY A 45 -14.21 17.47 19.56
C GLY A 45 -13.99 16.13 20.27
N VAL A 46 -12.74 15.75 20.57
CA VAL A 46 -12.44 14.49 21.29
C VAL A 46 -12.86 14.55 22.76
N ASP A 47 -13.05 15.74 23.31
CA ASP A 47 -13.66 15.92 24.64
C ASP A 47 -15.10 15.41 24.72
N ALA A 48 -15.85 15.38 23.61
CA ALA A 48 -17.17 14.76 23.56
C ALA A 48 -17.15 13.28 24.00
N PHE A 49 -16.08 12.53 23.68
CA PHE A 49 -15.92 11.15 24.15
C PHE A 49 -15.73 11.03 25.66
N ARG A 50 -15.24 12.09 26.33
CA ARG A 50 -15.09 12.09 27.81
C ARG A 50 -16.44 12.27 28.51
N ALA A 51 -17.38 12.92 27.85
CA ALA A 51 -18.74 13.15 28.35
C ALA A 51 -19.73 12.07 27.87
N ALA A 52 -19.35 11.24 26.90
CA ALA A 52 -20.21 10.20 26.36
C ALA A 52 -20.41 9.06 27.38
N GLU A 53 -21.65 8.86 27.81
CA GLU A 53 -22.06 7.66 28.54
C GLU A 53 -22.29 6.53 27.54
N VAL A 54 -21.61 5.40 27.75
CA VAL A 54 -21.75 4.21 26.90
C VAL A 54 -22.39 3.12 27.74
N ASP A 55 -23.67 2.85 27.50
CA ASP A 55 -24.46 1.82 28.19
C ASP A 55 -24.05 0.38 27.82
N ALA A 56 -23.33 0.20 26.70
CA ALA A 56 -22.87 -1.09 26.23
C ALA A 56 -21.43 -1.36 26.69
N PRO A 57 -21.06 -2.63 27.01
CA PRO A 57 -19.66 -2.96 27.22
C PRO A 57 -18.86 -2.54 25.99
N LEU A 58 -17.72 -1.86 26.21
CA LEU A 58 -16.79 -1.51 25.13
C LEU A 58 -16.55 -2.77 24.28
N PRO A 59 -16.77 -2.72 22.95
CA PRO A 59 -16.61 -3.90 22.12
C PRO A 59 -15.14 -4.34 22.16
N ALA A 60 -14.85 -5.36 22.97
CA ALA A 60 -13.58 -6.08 22.97
C ALA A 60 -13.50 -7.12 21.85
N GLU A 61 -14.60 -7.28 21.10
CA GLU A 61 -14.71 -8.27 20.03
C GLU A 61 -14.46 -7.64 18.65
N HIS A 62 -13.91 -8.46 17.75
CA HIS A 62 -13.76 -8.12 16.34
C HIS A 62 -15.10 -7.72 15.69
N PRO A 63 -15.10 -6.89 14.63
CA PRO A 63 -16.32 -6.46 13.97
C PRO A 63 -17.20 -7.65 13.57
N ILE A 64 -18.44 -7.65 14.07
CA ILE A 64 -19.40 -8.73 13.78
C ILE A 64 -20.00 -8.50 12.38
N LEU A 65 -19.37 -9.07 11.35
CA LEU A 65 -19.83 -8.98 9.96
C LEU A 65 -20.99 -9.94 9.65
N ARG A 66 -22.16 -9.75 10.29
CA ARG A 66 -23.33 -10.64 10.13
C ARG A 66 -23.76 -10.81 8.66
N ALA A 67 -23.77 -9.72 7.89
CA ALA A 67 -24.12 -9.75 6.46
C ALA A 67 -23.10 -10.56 5.63
N ALA A 68 -21.81 -10.43 5.91
CA ALA A 68 -20.78 -11.20 5.21
C ALA A 68 -20.85 -12.71 5.50
N ARG A 69 -21.30 -13.10 6.70
CA ARG A 69 -21.54 -14.51 7.06
C ARG A 69 -22.76 -15.12 6.37
N ALA A 70 -23.72 -14.30 5.96
CA ALA A 70 -24.95 -14.74 5.30
C ALA A 70 -24.77 -14.87 3.78
N LEU A 71 -23.74 -14.24 3.19
CA LEU A 71 -23.41 -14.45 1.79
C LEU A 71 -22.99 -15.91 1.58
N PRO A 72 -23.50 -16.60 0.55
CA PRO A 72 -23.03 -17.92 0.22
C PRO A 72 -21.52 -17.84 -0.02
N ARG A 73 -20.77 -18.53 0.84
CA ARG A 73 -19.32 -18.64 0.66
C ARG A 73 -19.14 -19.39 -0.66
N ALA A 74 -18.70 -18.70 -1.70
CA ALA A 74 -18.11 -19.38 -2.84
C ALA A 74 -17.01 -20.26 -2.25
N GLU A 75 -17.17 -21.59 -2.35
CA GLU A 75 -16.12 -22.49 -1.94
C GLU A 75 -14.84 -22.02 -2.62
N ALA A 76 -13.79 -21.79 -1.84
CA ALA A 76 -12.49 -21.50 -2.39
C ALA A 76 -12.09 -22.73 -3.22
N GLN A 77 -12.40 -22.70 -4.51
CA GLN A 77 -11.97 -23.72 -5.44
C GLN A 77 -10.45 -23.59 -5.49
N SER A 78 -9.78 -24.45 -4.72
CA SER A 78 -8.37 -24.73 -4.91
C SER A 78 -8.23 -25.81 -5.98
N PRO A 79 -7.43 -25.59 -7.03
CA PRO A 79 -6.76 -24.33 -7.37
C PRO A 79 -7.74 -23.37 -8.06
N ALA A 80 -7.54 -22.06 -7.87
CA ALA A 80 -8.26 -21.04 -8.62
C ALA A 80 -8.17 -21.39 -10.11
N PRO A 81 -9.26 -21.23 -10.90
CA PRO A 81 -9.15 -21.38 -12.35
C PRO A 81 -7.99 -20.52 -12.82
N ALA A 82 -7.16 -21.08 -13.71
CA ALA A 82 -6.03 -20.37 -14.29
C ALA A 82 -6.48 -18.96 -14.64
N VAL A 83 -5.82 -17.93 -14.08
CA VAL A 83 -6.06 -16.53 -14.44
C VAL A 83 -6.23 -16.52 -15.95
N PRO A 84 -7.38 -16.07 -16.50
CA PRO A 84 -7.58 -16.06 -17.93
C PRO A 84 -6.32 -15.47 -18.54
N GLN A 85 -5.67 -16.20 -19.47
CA GLN A 85 -4.50 -15.64 -20.13
C GLN A 85 -5.03 -14.42 -20.88
N ALA A 86 -4.87 -13.24 -20.28
CA ALA A 86 -5.23 -12.00 -20.90
C ALA A 86 -4.36 -11.94 -22.17
N GLY A 87 -5.02 -12.03 -23.32
CA GLY A 87 -4.38 -11.70 -24.58
C GLY A 87 -3.81 -10.28 -24.48
N PRO A 88 -2.87 -9.90 -25.37
CA PRO A 88 -2.40 -8.53 -25.42
C PRO A 88 -3.63 -7.59 -25.47
N SER A 89 -3.77 -6.71 -24.48
CA SER A 89 -4.83 -5.71 -24.46
C SER A 89 -4.70 -4.84 -25.71
N GLU A 90 -5.73 -4.84 -26.56
CA GLU A 90 -5.76 -4.03 -27.79
C GLU A 90 -5.75 -2.52 -27.46
N ASP A 91 -6.22 -2.13 -26.27
CA ASP A 91 -6.26 -0.76 -25.74
C ASP A 91 -4.98 -0.32 -25.00
N ARG A 92 -3.79 -0.68 -25.50
CA ARG A 92 -2.52 -0.23 -24.89
C ARG A 92 -2.35 1.31 -24.91
N ALA A 93 -3.16 2.02 -25.70
CA ALA A 93 -3.10 3.47 -25.84
C ALA A 93 -3.51 4.22 -24.56
N ASP A 94 -4.46 3.69 -23.78
CA ASP A 94 -5.03 4.40 -22.63
C ASP A 94 -4.40 3.99 -21.28
N PHE A 95 -3.69 2.85 -21.24
CA PHE A 95 -3.01 2.36 -20.03
C PHE A 95 -1.61 1.83 -20.36
N PRO A 96 -0.55 2.66 -20.18
CA PRO A 96 0.79 2.31 -20.64
C PRO A 96 1.58 1.42 -19.67
N PHE A 97 0.94 0.84 -18.65
CA PHE A 97 1.63 0.02 -17.65
C PHE A 97 1.57 -1.48 -17.98
N GLU A 98 2.68 -2.16 -17.76
CA GLU A 98 2.77 -3.60 -17.97
C GLU A 98 2.00 -4.38 -16.90
N THR A 99 1.31 -5.43 -17.31
CA THR A 99 0.61 -6.35 -16.41
C THR A 99 1.52 -7.50 -15.98
N ALA A 100 1.22 -8.15 -14.85
CA ALA A 100 1.93 -9.37 -14.43
C ALA A 100 1.88 -10.48 -15.51
N ALA A 101 0.76 -10.57 -16.24
CA ALA A 101 0.61 -11.49 -17.37
C ALA A 101 1.55 -11.13 -18.53
N ALA A 102 1.76 -9.84 -18.80
CA ALA A 102 2.68 -9.38 -19.85
C ALA A 102 4.14 -9.77 -19.56
N PHE A 103 4.58 -9.66 -18.30
CA PHE A 103 5.90 -10.15 -17.87
C PHE A 103 6.05 -11.65 -18.11
N THR A 104 5.08 -12.44 -17.62
CA THR A 104 5.07 -13.89 -17.78
C THR A 104 5.07 -14.30 -19.26
N ALA A 105 4.31 -13.61 -20.11
CA ALA A 105 4.29 -13.83 -21.54
C ALA A 105 5.63 -13.47 -22.21
N ALA A 106 6.30 -12.41 -21.75
CA ALA A 106 7.62 -12.02 -22.24
C ALA A 106 8.70 -13.04 -21.86
N TYR A 107 8.67 -13.57 -20.62
CA TYR A 107 9.59 -14.60 -20.16
C TYR A 107 9.40 -15.91 -20.91
N ARG A 108 8.15 -16.34 -21.09
CA ARG A 108 7.81 -17.53 -21.87
C ARG A 108 8.26 -17.42 -23.33
N ALA A 109 8.13 -16.23 -23.92
CA ALA A 109 8.55 -15.97 -25.30
C ALA A 109 10.07 -15.71 -25.43
N GLY A 110 10.83 -15.72 -24.33
CA GLY A 110 12.26 -15.39 -24.33
C GLY A 110 12.58 -13.94 -24.72
N ARG A 111 11.59 -13.04 -24.73
CA ARG A 111 11.76 -11.62 -25.08
C ARG A 111 12.39 -10.82 -23.94
N ALA A 112 12.25 -11.30 -22.72
CA ALA A 112 12.86 -10.73 -21.52
C ALA A 112 13.17 -11.85 -20.52
N THR A 113 13.97 -11.56 -19.51
CA THR A 113 14.20 -12.44 -18.35
C THR A 113 13.87 -11.74 -17.04
N PRO A 114 13.51 -12.48 -15.98
CA PRO A 114 13.37 -11.89 -14.64
C PRO A 114 14.59 -11.06 -14.21
N SER A 115 15.81 -11.51 -14.53
CA SER A 115 17.04 -10.78 -14.23
C SER A 115 17.14 -9.44 -14.96
N GLN A 116 16.74 -9.37 -16.24
CA GLN A 116 16.71 -8.09 -16.97
C GLN A 116 15.68 -7.12 -16.37
N VAL A 117 14.51 -7.64 -15.99
CA VAL A 117 13.47 -6.84 -15.35
C VAL A 117 13.91 -6.35 -13.97
N ALA A 118 14.60 -7.18 -13.19
CA ALA A 118 15.14 -6.80 -11.90
C ALA A 118 16.13 -5.64 -11.98
N GLU A 119 17.07 -5.66 -12.93
CA GLU A 119 17.99 -4.54 -13.14
C GLU A 119 17.24 -3.26 -13.57
N ALA A 120 16.22 -3.39 -14.42
CA ALA A 120 15.39 -2.25 -14.82
C ALA A 120 14.66 -1.63 -13.62
N VAL A 121 14.13 -2.45 -12.70
CA VAL A 121 13.48 -1.98 -11.47
C VAL A 121 14.49 -1.28 -10.56
N ILE A 122 15.67 -1.88 -10.32
CA ILE A 122 16.72 -1.28 -9.48
C ILE A 122 17.14 0.08 -10.05
N ALA A 123 17.38 0.16 -11.35
CA ALA A 123 17.73 1.42 -12.02
C ALA A 123 16.61 2.46 -11.93
N ALA A 124 15.35 2.06 -12.13
CA ALA A 124 14.21 2.96 -12.02
C ALA A 124 14.04 3.51 -10.59
N THR A 125 14.18 2.67 -9.57
CA THR A 125 14.15 3.11 -8.17
C THR A 125 15.25 4.14 -7.90
N GLN A 126 16.50 3.82 -8.26
CA GLN A 126 17.64 4.73 -8.08
C GLN A 126 17.44 6.08 -8.79
N ALA A 127 16.97 6.05 -10.04
CA ALA A 127 16.69 7.27 -10.80
C ALA A 127 15.58 8.11 -10.13
N SER A 128 14.53 7.46 -9.63
CA SER A 128 13.43 8.15 -8.93
C SER A 128 13.87 8.78 -7.61
N ASP A 129 14.85 8.19 -6.93
CA ASP A 129 15.41 8.71 -5.67
C ASP A 129 16.38 9.87 -5.88
N GLN A 130 16.97 9.96 -7.07
CA GLN A 130 17.82 11.08 -7.48
C GLN A 130 17.03 12.26 -8.07
N ALA A 131 15.73 12.08 -8.34
CA ALA A 131 14.87 13.15 -8.85
C ALA A 131 14.72 14.29 -7.83
N THR A 132 14.23 15.44 -8.29
CA THR A 132 13.94 16.61 -7.44
C THR A 132 12.48 17.02 -7.61
N PRO A 133 11.60 16.81 -6.61
CA PRO A 133 11.88 16.13 -5.33
C PRO A 133 12.08 14.62 -5.51
N PRO A 134 12.82 13.96 -4.60
CA PRO A 134 13.03 12.51 -4.67
C PRO A 134 11.74 11.77 -4.34
N LEU A 135 11.43 10.71 -5.10
CA LEU A 135 10.18 9.97 -4.92
C LEU A 135 10.22 9.08 -3.66
N ARG A 136 11.32 8.33 -3.44
CA ARG A 136 11.51 7.44 -2.27
C ARG A 136 10.35 6.46 -2.06
N ALA A 137 9.87 5.88 -3.16
CA ALA A 137 8.75 4.94 -3.14
C ALA A 137 9.09 3.63 -2.40
N LEU A 138 10.36 3.21 -2.42
CA LEU A 138 10.85 2.02 -1.71
C LEU A 138 11.81 2.45 -0.61
N LEU A 139 11.44 2.19 0.65
CA LEU A 139 12.28 2.55 1.81
C LEU A 139 13.42 1.56 2.05
N ALA A 140 13.19 0.27 1.73
CA ALA A 140 14.16 -0.80 1.90
C ALA A 140 14.21 -1.66 0.63
N GLN A 141 15.27 -1.50 -0.17
CA GLN A 141 15.53 -2.31 -1.35
C GLN A 141 16.97 -2.84 -1.30
N HIS A 142 17.13 -4.15 -1.11
CA HIS A 142 18.43 -4.81 -1.13
C HIS A 142 18.72 -5.32 -2.54
N ALA A 143 19.46 -4.53 -3.33
CA ALA A 143 19.69 -4.82 -4.75
C ALA A 143 20.27 -6.22 -5.01
N ASP A 144 21.17 -6.70 -4.15
CA ASP A 144 21.78 -8.02 -4.32
C ASP A 144 20.79 -9.16 -4.06
N GLU A 145 19.87 -9.00 -3.10
CA GLU A 145 18.79 -9.97 -2.85
C GLU A 145 17.80 -9.98 -4.03
N VAL A 146 17.46 -8.80 -4.57
CA VAL A 146 16.61 -8.67 -5.75
C VAL A 146 17.25 -9.39 -6.95
N ARG A 147 18.55 -9.19 -7.19
CA ARG A 147 19.31 -9.88 -8.23
C ARG A 147 19.33 -11.39 -8.02
N GLN A 148 19.57 -11.85 -6.80
CA GLN A 148 19.63 -13.27 -6.46
C GLN A 148 18.29 -13.96 -6.73
N GLN A 149 17.19 -13.36 -6.28
CA GLN A 149 15.84 -13.89 -6.50
C GLN A 149 15.50 -13.92 -8.00
N ALA A 150 15.85 -12.86 -8.72
CA ALA A 150 15.64 -12.78 -10.16
C ALA A 150 16.47 -13.80 -10.94
N ALA A 151 17.73 -14.04 -10.57
CA ALA A 151 18.57 -15.07 -11.16
C ALA A 151 17.99 -16.48 -10.96
N ALA A 152 17.47 -16.77 -9.76
CA ALA A 152 16.81 -18.04 -9.48
C ALA A 152 15.54 -18.23 -10.34
N SER A 153 14.76 -17.17 -10.55
CA SER A 153 13.60 -17.19 -11.45
C SER A 153 14.01 -17.36 -12.92
N THR A 154 15.02 -16.62 -13.38
CA THR A 154 15.57 -16.75 -14.74
C THR A 154 16.00 -18.18 -15.03
N ALA A 155 16.67 -18.86 -14.09
CA ALA A 155 17.08 -20.25 -14.24
C ALA A 155 15.88 -21.20 -14.40
N ARG A 156 14.80 -21.00 -13.62
CA ARG A 156 13.56 -21.79 -13.75
C ARG A 156 12.89 -21.58 -15.11
N TRP A 157 12.83 -20.33 -15.58
CA TRP A 157 12.28 -20.01 -16.90
C TRP A 157 13.08 -20.65 -18.04
N GLN A 158 14.42 -20.61 -17.96
CA GLN A 158 15.30 -21.29 -18.92
C GLN A 158 15.15 -22.82 -18.89
N ALA A 159 14.94 -23.38 -17.71
CA ALA A 159 14.70 -24.81 -17.52
C ALA A 159 13.25 -25.25 -17.82
N GLY A 160 12.35 -24.33 -18.20
CA GLY A 160 10.95 -24.63 -18.47
C GLY A 160 10.14 -25.05 -17.23
N THR A 161 10.59 -24.68 -16.02
CA THR A 161 10.00 -25.06 -14.73
C THR A 161 9.59 -23.85 -13.86
N PRO A 162 8.82 -22.88 -14.39
CA PRO A 162 8.38 -21.73 -13.58
C PRO A 162 7.42 -22.16 -12.46
N LEU A 163 7.47 -21.47 -11.31
CA LEU A 163 6.65 -21.74 -10.13
C LEU A 163 5.18 -21.36 -10.30
N GLY A 164 4.85 -20.50 -11.27
CA GLY A 164 3.49 -20.04 -11.51
C GLY A 164 3.40 -18.72 -12.27
N PRO A 165 2.21 -18.10 -12.32
CA PRO A 165 1.96 -16.87 -13.10
C PRO A 165 2.62 -15.61 -12.54
N LEU A 166 3.22 -15.69 -11.35
CA LEU A 166 3.97 -14.60 -10.72
C LEU A 166 5.47 -14.90 -10.61
N ASP A 167 5.96 -16.01 -11.19
CA ASP A 167 7.38 -16.34 -11.11
C ASP A 167 8.23 -15.31 -11.87
N GLY A 168 8.98 -14.51 -11.12
CA GLY A 168 9.85 -13.45 -11.65
C GLY A 168 9.17 -12.08 -11.80
N VAL A 169 7.88 -11.96 -11.46
CA VAL A 169 7.18 -10.67 -11.47
C VAL A 169 7.58 -9.85 -10.24
N PRO A 170 8.05 -8.60 -10.39
CA PRO A 170 8.42 -7.75 -9.26
C PRO A 170 7.21 -7.38 -8.39
N VAL A 171 7.39 -7.45 -7.06
CA VAL A 171 6.39 -7.04 -6.05
C VAL A 171 7.09 -6.26 -4.95
N ALA A 172 6.50 -5.14 -4.53
CA ALA A 172 6.89 -4.38 -3.36
C ALA A 172 5.90 -4.62 -2.22
N VAL A 173 6.39 -4.67 -0.99
CA VAL A 173 5.62 -4.93 0.24
C VAL A 173 5.84 -3.85 1.29
#